data_AF-A0A7X7EAL8-F1
#
_entry.id   AF-A0A7X7EAL8-F1
#
_cell.length_a   1.000
_cell.length_b   1.000
_cell.length_c   1.000
_cell.angle_alpha   90.00
_cell.angle_beta   90.00
_cell.angle_gamma   90.00
#
_symmetry.space_group_name_H-M   'P 1'
#
loop_
_entity.id
_entity.type
_entity.pdbx_description
1 polymer ?
#
loop_
_entity_poly.entity_id
_entity_poly.type
_entity_poly.pdbx_seq_one_letter_code
_entity_poly.pdbx_strand_id
1 'polypeptide(L)'
;YFFNEKWFNSLPSDLQAVVREAADEAAAYQAVIDDEDQKASLEKMRAEGVAIHVPTDRAKWVAACSPMLAEYRAKGEGWNSFIDKMLAIQ
;
A
#
# COMPACT_ATOMS: atom_id res chain seq x y z
N TYR A 1 9.07 2.69 4.72
CA TYR A 1 9.56 3.81 5.55
C TYR A 1 10.16 4.89 4.67
N PHE A 2 10.14 6.15 5.11
CA PHE A 2 10.73 7.28 4.39
C PHE A 2 11.72 8.00 5.28
N PHE A 3 12.81 8.48 4.70
CA PHE A 3 13.86 9.21 5.38
C PHE A 3 14.11 10.55 4.67
N ASN A 4 14.61 11.54 5.41
CA ASN A 4 15.11 12.75 4.77
C ASN A 4 16.31 12.41 3.89
N GLU A 5 16.25 12.77 2.61
CA GLU A 5 17.27 12.42 1.61
C GLU A 5 18.66 12.94 1.99
N LYS A 6 18.76 14.22 2.42
CA LYS A 6 20.06 14.83 2.76
C LYS A 6 20.70 14.13 3.95
N TRP A 7 19.92 13.79 4.97
CA TRP A 7 20.40 13.05 6.12
C TRP A 7 20.87 11.65 5.72
N PHE A 8 20.05 10.89 5.01
CA PHE A 8 20.39 9.52 4.62
C PHE A 8 21.65 9.48 3.74
N ASN A 9 21.74 10.38 2.76
CA ASN A 9 22.89 10.48 1.88
C ASN A 9 24.15 11.03 2.58
N SER A 10 24.02 11.69 3.73
CA SER A 10 25.16 12.12 4.54
C SER A 10 25.82 10.99 5.33
N LEU A 11 25.14 9.84 5.46
CA LEU A 11 25.68 8.68 6.16
C LEU A 11 26.74 7.96 5.30
N PRO A 12 27.79 7.41 5.92
CA PRO A 12 28.64 6.38 5.32
C PRO A 12 27.86 5.21 4.72
N SER A 13 28.39 4.56 3.69
CA SER A 13 27.65 3.53 2.92
C SER A 13 27.28 2.30 3.74
N ASP A 14 28.12 1.93 4.71
CA ASP A 14 27.84 0.86 5.68
C ASP A 14 26.65 1.22 6.58
N LEU A 15 26.60 2.45 7.09
CA LEU A 15 25.48 2.91 7.89
C LEU A 15 24.19 3.07 7.07
N GLN A 16 24.28 3.49 5.80
CA GLN A 16 23.11 3.47 4.92
C GLN A 16 22.59 2.05 4.69
N ALA A 17 23.47 1.05 4.60
CA ALA A 17 23.07 -0.36 4.47
C ALA A 17 22.33 -0.83 5.73
N VAL A 18 22.86 -0.55 6.92
CA VAL A 18 22.20 -0.87 8.20
C VAL A 18 20.82 -0.21 8.30
N VAL A 19 20.69 1.06 7.91
CA VAL A 19 19.38 1.75 7.93
C VAL A 19 18.38 1.11 6.97
N ARG A 20 18.83 0.66 5.79
CA ARG A 20 17.96 -0.05 4.82
C ARG A 20 17.52 -1.40 5.36
N GLU A 21 18.45 -2.20 5.86
CA GLU A 21 18.16 -3.51 6.46
C GLU A 21 17.15 -3.39 7.61
N ALA A 22 17.38 -2.45 8.53
CA ALA A 22 16.45 -2.19 9.63
C ALA A 22 15.06 -1.74 9.14
N ALA A 23 14.97 -0.98 8.05
CA ALA A 23 13.70 -0.57 7.47
C ALA A 23 12.95 -1.74 6.83
N ASP A 24 13.66 -2.66 6.19
CA ASP A 24 13.09 -3.87 5.58
C ASP A 24 12.58 -4.83 6.67
N GLU A 25 13.37 -5.06 7.72
CA GLU A 25 12.97 -5.87 8.89
C GLU A 25 11.74 -5.27 9.58
N ALA A 26 11.75 -3.96 9.83
CA ALA A 26 10.62 -3.28 10.45
C ALA A 26 9.36 -3.36 9.58
N ALA A 27 9.49 -3.25 8.25
CA ALA A 27 8.34 -3.33 7.35
C ALA A 27 7.74 -4.74 7.34
N ALA A 28 8.59 -5.78 7.31
CA ALA A 28 8.14 -7.16 7.40
C ALA A 28 7.45 -7.45 8.73
N TYR A 29 8.00 -6.96 9.84
CA TYR A 29 7.41 -7.14 11.17
C TYR A 29 6.08 -6.38 11.32
N GLN A 30 6.01 -5.13 10.83
CA GLN A 30 4.78 -4.35 10.86
C GLN A 30 3.66 -5.01 10.06
N ALA A 31 3.95 -5.64 8.92
CA ALA A 31 2.95 -6.35 8.13
C ALA A 31 2.30 -7.51 8.90
N VAL A 32 3.08 -8.22 9.73
CA VAL A 32 2.54 -9.28 10.59
C VAL A 32 1.59 -8.70 11.64
N ILE A 33 1.99 -7.62 12.31
CA ILE A 33 1.15 -6.94 13.30
C ILE A 33 -0.13 -6.41 12.64
N ASP A 34 -0.03 -5.76 11.48
CA ASP A 34 -1.18 -5.20 10.77
C ASP A 34 -2.20 -6.30 10.42
N ASP A 35 -1.75 -7.47 9.96
CA ASP A 35 -2.62 -8.61 9.66
C ASP A 35 -3.33 -9.16 10.92
N GLU A 36 -2.64 -9.19 12.05
CA GLU A 36 -3.19 -9.64 13.34
C GLU A 36 -4.21 -8.63 13.89
N ASP A 37 -3.84 -7.35 13.90
CA ASP A 37 -4.67 -6.25 14.39
C ASP A 37 -5.91 -6.03 13.53
N GLN A 38 -5.81 -6.19 12.21
CA GLN A 38 -6.98 -6.12 11.32
C GLN A 38 -8.02 -7.20 11.65
N LYS A 39 -7.58 -8.44 11.90
CA LYS A 39 -8.48 -9.54 12.28
C LYS A 39 -9.12 -9.28 13.65
N ALA A 40 -8.31 -8.89 14.64
CA ALA A 40 -8.79 -8.59 15.97
C ALA A 40 -9.80 -7.44 15.97
N SER A 41 -9.52 -6.38 15.21
CA SER A 41 -10.40 -5.22 15.07
C SER A 41 -11.72 -5.56 14.40
N LEU A 42 -11.70 -6.41 13.35
CA LEU A 42 -12.93 -6.87 12.69
C LEU A 42 -13.84 -7.64 13.66
N GLU A 43 -13.28 -8.55 14.44
CA GLU A 43 -14.05 -9.33 15.40
C GLU A 43 -14.55 -8.47 16.58
N LYS A 44 -13.77 -7.48 17.01
CA LYS A 44 -14.26 -6.48 17.98
C LYS A 44 -15.45 -5.71 17.44
N MET A 45 -15.39 -5.20 16.21
CA MET A 45 -16.52 -4.51 15.58
C MET A 45 -17.76 -5.40 15.50
N ARG A 46 -17.58 -6.68 15.15
CA ARG A 46 -18.67 -7.67 15.15
C ARG A 46 -19.29 -7.84 16.55
N ALA A 47 -18.46 -7.95 17.59
CA ALA A 47 -18.91 -8.11 18.97
C ALA A 47 -19.66 -6.85 19.49
N GLU A 48 -19.28 -5.67 19.02
CA GLU A 48 -19.95 -4.40 19.29
C GLU A 48 -21.25 -4.20 18.48
N GLY A 49 -21.60 -5.17 17.63
CA GLY A 49 -22.87 -5.19 16.88
C GLY A 49 -22.81 -4.52 15.51
N VAL A 50 -21.61 -4.22 14.97
CA VAL A 50 -21.46 -3.70 13.61
C VAL A 50 -21.84 -4.78 12.61
N ALA A 51 -22.74 -4.43 11.68
CA ALA A 51 -23.11 -5.31 10.57
C ALA A 51 -21.99 -5.31 9.51
N ILE A 52 -21.43 -6.49 9.24
CA ILE A 52 -20.36 -6.69 8.25
C ILE A 52 -20.95 -7.25 6.97
N HIS A 53 -20.72 -6.57 5.85
CA HIS A 53 -21.20 -6.97 4.53
C HIS A 53 -20.03 -7.14 3.56
N VAL A 54 -20.00 -8.25 2.84
CA VAL A 54 -19.02 -8.51 1.77
C VAL A 54 -19.70 -8.24 0.43
N PRO A 55 -19.21 -7.29 -0.39
CA PRO A 55 -19.77 -7.04 -1.72
C PRO A 55 -19.65 -8.28 -2.63
N THR A 56 -20.75 -8.67 -3.26
CA THR A 56 -20.78 -9.83 -4.18
C THR A 56 -20.44 -9.46 -5.62
N ASP A 57 -20.43 -8.16 -5.94
CA ASP A 57 -20.30 -7.64 -7.28
C ASP A 57 -19.05 -6.76 -7.47
N ARG A 58 -17.92 -7.17 -6.87
CA ARG A 58 -16.62 -6.46 -6.94
C ARG A 58 -16.28 -5.93 -8.34
N ALA A 59 -16.57 -6.71 -9.39
CA ALA A 59 -16.32 -6.29 -10.77
C ALA A 59 -17.07 -5.01 -11.18
N LYS A 60 -18.30 -4.79 -10.69
CA LYS A 60 -19.05 -3.54 -10.95
C LYS A 60 -18.40 -2.35 -10.29
N TRP A 61 -17.90 -2.51 -9.07
CA TRP A 61 -17.16 -1.47 -8.35
C TRP A 61 -15.85 -1.12 -9.06
N VAL A 62 -15.09 -2.12 -9.49
CA VAL A 62 -13.88 -1.91 -10.31
C VAL A 62 -14.21 -1.15 -11.59
N ALA A 63 -15.26 -1.57 -12.32
CA ALA A 63 -15.69 -0.90 -13.55
C ALA A 63 -16.09 0.56 -13.30
N ALA A 64 -16.81 0.85 -12.20
CA ALA A 64 -17.20 2.20 -11.83
C ALA A 64 -16.00 3.13 -11.57
N CYS A 65 -14.85 2.60 -11.17
CA CYS A 65 -13.61 3.36 -10.98
C CYS A 65 -12.82 3.60 -12.29
N SER A 66 -13.19 2.97 -13.40
CA SER A 66 -12.47 3.10 -14.69
C SER A 66 -12.25 4.54 -15.17
N PRO A 67 -13.19 5.49 -15.00
CA PRO A 67 -12.97 6.88 -15.42
C PRO A 67 -11.79 7.55 -14.71
N MET A 68 -11.47 7.15 -13.48
CA MET A 68 -10.31 7.67 -12.75
C MET A 68 -9.01 7.30 -13.46
N LEU A 69 -8.90 6.09 -14.02
CA LEU A 69 -7.71 5.70 -14.79
C LEU A 69 -7.53 6.59 -16.01
N ALA A 70 -8.61 6.95 -16.70
CA ALA A 70 -8.55 7.86 -17.84
C ALA A 70 -8.09 9.27 -17.43
N GLU A 71 -8.58 9.80 -16.30
CA GLU A 71 -8.13 11.08 -15.76
C GLU A 71 -6.62 11.09 -15.47
N TYR A 72 -6.10 10.03 -14.84
CA TYR A 72 -4.67 9.95 -14.53
C TYR A 72 -3.82 9.73 -15.77
N ARG A 73 -4.27 8.92 -16.74
CA ARG A 73 -3.58 8.77 -18.03
C ARG A 73 -3.45 10.10 -18.78
N ALA A 74 -4.45 10.96 -18.69
CA ALA A 74 -4.40 12.30 -19.29
C ALA A 74 -3.33 13.22 -18.68
N LYS A 75 -2.77 12.89 -17.51
CA LYS A 75 -1.69 13.66 -16.86
C LYS A 75 -0.31 13.43 -17.50
N GLY A 76 -0.22 12.54 -18.49
CA GLY A 76 0.94 12.39 -19.35
C GLY A 76 1.61 11.01 -19.29
N GLU A 77 2.69 10.86 -20.06
CA GLU A 77 3.27 9.54 -20.34
C GLU A 77 3.86 8.84 -19.11
N GLY A 78 4.35 9.60 -18.13
CA GLY A 78 4.80 9.02 -16.86
C GLY A 78 3.67 8.29 -16.11
N TRP A 79 2.46 8.85 -16.14
CA TRP A 79 1.28 8.22 -15.56
C TRP A 79 0.79 7.02 -16.38
N ASN A 80 0.84 7.11 -17.71
CA ASN A 80 0.54 5.96 -18.58
C ASN A 80 1.43 4.76 -18.23
N SER A 81 2.74 4.97 -18.24
CA SER A 81 3.72 3.92 -17.96
C SER A 81 3.55 3.34 -16.54
N PHE A 82 3.30 4.19 -15.54
CA PHE A 82 3.07 3.73 -14.18
C PHE A 82 1.80 2.87 -14.06
N ILE A 83 0.68 3.31 -14.64
CA ILE A 83 -0.58 2.57 -14.60
C ILE A 83 -0.43 1.23 -15.33
N ASP A 84 0.23 1.20 -16.49
CA ASP A 84 0.44 -0.04 -17.24
C ASP A 84 1.25 -1.06 -16.42
N LYS A 85 2.30 -0.62 -15.72
CA LYS A 85 3.09 -1.49 -14.83
C LYS A 85 2.25 -2.04 -13.69
N MET A 86 1.43 -1.21 -13.06
CA MET A 86 0.56 -1.63 -11.96
C MET A 86 -0.50 -2.64 -12.41
N LEU A 87 -1.08 -2.46 -13.60
CA LEU A 87 -2.08 -3.38 -14.15
C LEU A 87 -1.49 -4.71 -14.61
N ALA A 88 -0.21 -4.75 -14.97
CA ALA A 88 0.46 -5.98 -15.39
C ALA A 88 0.78 -6.98 -14.26
N ILE A 89 0.69 -6.54 -12.99
CA ILE A 89 0.99 -7.35 -11.80
C ILE A 89 -0.29 -7.94 -11.16
N GLN A 90 -1.47 -7.54 -11.65
CA GLN A 90 -2.77 -7.97 -11.10
C GLN A 90 -3.16 -9.40 -11.50
#